data_AF-A0A835TXY5-F1
#
_entry.id   AF-A0A835TXY5-F1
#
_cell.length_a   1.000
_cell.length_b   1.000
_cell.length_c   1.000
_cell.angle_alpha   90.00
_cell.angle_beta   90.00
_cell.angle_gamma   90.00
#
_symmetry.space_group_name_H-M   'P 1'
#
loop_
_entity.id
_entity.type
_entity.pdbx_description
1 polymer ?
#
loop_
_entity_poly.entity_id
_entity_poly.type
_entity_poly.pdbx_seq_one_letter_code
_entity_poly.pdbx_strand_id
1 'polypeptide(L)'
;MLLLATKERIDFLPHYDTLVKSGMYEYYASEGQNPLPFALAELIDNSLSATSQNTGIRSIQIKLLFDDSQGKPAVAVIDNGSGMTSKQLNNWAVYRLSKFTRQGYVRPLPVPRSLNSDISYFGVGGKQAVFFVGQSA
;
A
#
# COMPACT_ATOMS: atom_id res chain seq x y z
N MET A 1 -37.75 31.37 -15.43
CA MET A 1 -38.10 30.45 -14.32
C MET A 1 -37.86 29.04 -14.84
N LEU A 2 -36.94 28.26 -14.24
CA LEU A 2 -36.88 26.82 -14.56
C LEU A 2 -38.10 26.17 -13.91
N LEU A 3 -39.04 25.69 -14.72
CA LEU A 3 -40.31 25.11 -14.25
C LEU A 3 -40.19 23.61 -13.94
N LEU A 4 -39.11 22.96 -14.39
CA LEU A 4 -38.84 21.54 -14.23
C LEU A 4 -37.33 21.32 -14.05
N ALA A 5 -36.95 20.21 -13.40
CA ALA A 5 -35.56 19.83 -13.22
C ALA A 5 -34.88 19.48 -14.55
N THR A 6 -33.62 19.93 -14.72
CA THR A 6 -32.75 19.54 -15.83
C THR A 6 -31.76 18.46 -15.39
N LYS A 7 -31.30 17.65 -16.34
CA LYS A 7 -30.21 16.70 -16.13
C LYS A 7 -29.04 17.10 -17.02
N GLU A 8 -28.00 17.63 -16.39
CA GLU A 8 -26.72 17.91 -17.03
C GLU A 8 -25.79 16.71 -16.81
N ARG A 9 -25.12 16.25 -17.88
CA ARG A 9 -24.16 15.15 -17.78
C ARG A 9 -22.81 15.70 -17.36
N ILE A 10 -22.18 15.05 -16.39
CA ILE A 10 -20.85 15.38 -15.91
C ILE A 10 -20.03 14.10 -15.69
N ASP A 11 -18.71 14.22 -15.83
CA ASP A 11 -17.74 13.21 -15.42
C ASP A 11 -16.96 13.73 -14.20
N PHE A 12 -16.84 12.89 -13.17
CA PHE A 12 -16.17 13.24 -11.91
C PHE A 12 -15.15 12.17 -11.54
N LEU A 13 -14.29 11.84 -12.51
CA LEU A 13 -13.18 10.92 -12.27
C LEU A 13 -12.29 11.44 -11.13
N PRO A 14 -11.86 10.58 -10.19
CA PRO A 14 -10.95 10.99 -9.14
C PRO A 14 -9.68 11.61 -9.74
N HIS A 15 -9.31 12.79 -9.26
CA HIS A 15 -8.04 13.41 -9.64
C HIS A 15 -6.86 12.51 -9.21
N TYR A 16 -5.76 12.50 -9.96
CA TYR A 16 -4.59 11.64 -9.67
C TYR A 16 -3.95 11.91 -8.30
N ASP A 17 -4.21 13.07 -7.70
CA ASP A 17 -3.86 13.39 -6.31
C ASP A 17 -4.44 12.38 -5.30
N THR A 18 -5.52 11.70 -5.68
CA THR A 18 -6.06 10.53 -4.93
C THR A 18 -4.97 9.49 -4.64
N LEU A 19 -3.94 9.38 -5.50
CA LEU A 19 -2.76 8.55 -5.28
C LEU A 19 -1.58 9.38 -4.75
N VAL A 20 -1.18 10.42 -5.48
CA VAL A 20 0.09 11.15 -5.21
C VAL A 20 0.09 11.85 -3.85
N LYS A 21 -1.08 12.28 -3.35
CA LYS A 21 -1.22 12.91 -2.02
C LYS A 21 -1.81 11.98 -0.97
N SER A 22 -1.97 10.69 -1.28
CA SER A 22 -2.67 9.72 -0.43
C SER A 22 -2.05 9.51 0.95
N GLY A 23 -0.73 9.69 1.09
CA GLY A 23 -0.02 9.57 2.36
C GLY A 23 0.43 10.90 2.97
N MET A 24 0.27 12.03 2.26
CA MET A 24 0.88 13.32 2.63
C MET A 24 0.41 13.86 4.00
N TYR A 25 -0.81 13.54 4.41
CA TYR A 25 -1.45 14.06 5.62
C TYR A 25 -1.91 12.97 6.61
N GLU A 26 -1.58 11.71 6.35
CA GLU A 26 -2.07 10.57 7.14
C GLU A 26 -1.15 10.22 8.32
N TYR A 27 0.15 10.45 8.16
CA TYR A 27 1.18 10.08 9.12
C TYR A 27 1.56 11.28 9.99
N TYR A 28 0.79 11.53 11.05
CA TYR A 28 1.06 12.62 12.00
C TYR A 28 1.91 12.14 13.19
N ALA A 29 2.81 13.00 13.67
CA ALA A 29 3.58 12.74 14.88
C ALA A 29 2.65 12.82 16.11
N SER A 30 2.73 11.83 16.98
CA SER A 30 2.00 11.78 18.25
C SER A 30 2.88 11.09 19.30
N GLU A 31 2.69 11.42 20.58
CA GLU A 31 3.39 10.77 21.69
C GLU A 31 4.92 10.80 21.57
N GLY A 32 5.47 11.84 20.93
CA GLY A 32 6.92 11.97 20.71
C GLY A 32 7.50 11.03 19.64
N GLN A 33 6.68 10.35 18.86
CA GLN A 33 7.12 9.41 17.83
C GLN A 33 7.16 10.07 16.43
N ASN A 34 8.24 9.82 15.71
CA ASN A 34 8.33 10.15 14.29
C ASN A 34 7.48 9.15 13.49
N PRO A 35 6.62 9.60 12.55
CA PRO A 35 5.68 8.71 11.89
C PRO A 35 6.25 8.00 10.64
N LEU A 36 7.49 8.29 10.22
CA LEU A 36 8.14 7.63 9.08
C LEU A 36 8.20 6.09 9.18
N PRO A 37 8.50 5.48 10.35
CA PRO A 37 8.46 4.03 10.49
C PRO A 37 7.08 3.42 10.25
N PHE A 38 5.98 4.17 10.44
CA PHE A 38 4.63 3.68 10.17
C PHE A 38 4.38 3.51 8.67
N ALA A 39 4.95 4.37 7.83
CA ALA A 39 4.92 4.18 6.38
C ALA A 39 5.72 2.94 5.96
N LEU A 40 6.87 2.67 6.59
CA LEU A 40 7.62 1.44 6.33
C LEU A 40 6.87 0.19 6.81
N ALA A 41 6.15 0.28 7.93
CA ALA A 41 5.34 -0.81 8.47
C ALA A 41 4.26 -1.28 7.47
N GLU A 42 3.59 -0.36 6.77
CA GLU A 42 2.62 -0.71 5.72
C GLU A 42 3.23 -1.58 4.60
N LEU A 43 4.50 -1.35 4.25
CA LEU A 43 5.22 -2.15 3.26
C LEU A 43 5.68 -3.50 3.82
N ILE A 44 6.07 -3.53 5.10
CA ILE A 44 6.37 -4.77 5.83
C ILE A 44 5.11 -5.63 5.94
N ASP A 45 3.94 -5.06 6.22
CA ASP A 45 2.67 -5.79 6.33
C ASP A 45 2.28 -6.48 5.02
N ASN A 46 2.49 -5.79 3.88
CA ASN A 46 2.32 -6.41 2.56
C ASN A 46 3.29 -7.58 2.35
N SER A 47 4.55 -7.41 2.76
CA SER A 47 5.60 -8.43 2.65
C SER A 47 5.33 -9.63 3.57
N LEU A 48 4.80 -9.39 4.78
CA LEU A 48 4.36 -10.45 5.69
C LEU A 48 3.24 -11.27 5.06
N SER A 49 2.25 -10.63 4.45
CA SER A 49 1.20 -11.34 3.72
C SER A 49 1.77 -12.17 2.56
N ALA A 50 2.66 -11.58 1.76
CA ALA A 50 3.27 -12.21 0.58
C ALA A 50 4.15 -13.43 0.92
N THR A 51 4.81 -13.41 2.09
CA THR A 51 5.70 -14.47 2.57
C THR A 51 5.01 -15.52 3.46
N SER A 52 3.71 -15.38 3.72
CA SER A 52 2.98 -16.19 4.71
C SER A 52 2.97 -17.70 4.42
N GLN A 53 3.15 -18.10 3.16
CA GLN A 53 3.18 -19.50 2.70
C GLN A 53 4.58 -19.96 2.28
N ASN A 54 5.63 -19.19 2.57
CA ASN A 54 6.98 -19.60 2.21
C ASN A 54 7.38 -20.88 2.94
N THR A 55 8.07 -21.76 2.23
CA THR A 55 8.80 -22.86 2.84
C THR A 55 10.13 -22.32 3.38
N GLY A 56 10.35 -22.42 4.70
CA GLY A 56 11.57 -21.93 5.34
C GLY A 56 11.56 -20.42 5.65
N ILE A 57 12.65 -19.72 5.32
CA ILE A 57 12.89 -18.34 5.77
C ILE A 57 11.97 -17.35 5.05
N ARG A 58 11.36 -16.46 5.84
CA ARG A 58 10.62 -15.28 5.37
C ARG A 58 11.54 -14.06 5.49
N SER A 59 12.16 -13.67 4.39
CA SER A 59 13.11 -12.55 4.32
C SER A 59 12.39 -11.30 3.85
N ILE A 60 12.53 -10.22 4.61
CA ILE A 60 12.04 -8.88 4.28
C ILE A 60 13.20 -7.93 4.57
N GLN A 61 13.68 -7.23 3.54
CA GLN A 61 14.83 -6.33 3.61
C GLN A 61 14.36 -4.90 3.36
N ILE A 62 14.84 -3.97 4.18
CA ILE A 62 14.73 -2.53 3.92
C ILE A 62 16.14 -2.02 3.62
N LYS A 63 16.33 -1.50 2.40
CA LYS A 63 17.60 -0.92 1.95
C LYS A 63 17.44 0.59 1.83
N LEU A 64 18.28 1.33 2.56
CA LEU A 64 18.40 2.78 2.48
C LEU A 64 19.61 3.09 1.60
N LEU A 65 19.35 3.35 0.32
CA LEU A 65 20.37 3.59 -0.69
C LEU A 65 20.65 5.09 -0.77
N PHE A 66 21.42 5.60 0.19
CA PHE A 66 21.76 7.03 0.32
C PHE A 66 23.24 7.30 0.02
N ASP A 67 23.92 6.35 -0.63
CA ASP A 67 25.26 6.54 -1.14
C ASP A 67 25.18 7.25 -2.50
N ASP A 68 25.54 8.54 -2.52
CA ASP A 68 25.49 9.39 -3.72
C ASP A 68 26.36 8.86 -4.87
N SER A 69 27.35 8.00 -4.58
CA SER A 69 28.15 7.35 -5.63
C SER A 69 27.37 6.26 -6.40
N GLN A 70 26.24 5.80 -5.85
CA GLN A 70 25.39 4.75 -6.42
C GLN A 70 24.14 5.27 -7.12
N GLY A 71 23.95 6.60 -7.16
CA GLY A 71 22.84 7.27 -7.82
C GLY A 71 21.99 8.12 -6.88
N LYS A 72 20.73 8.34 -7.28
CA LYS A 72 19.78 9.14 -6.48
C LYS A 72 19.38 8.39 -5.20
N PRO A 73 19.09 9.09 -4.09
CA PRO A 73 18.57 8.47 -2.87
C PRO A 73 17.35 7.59 -3.14
N ALA A 74 17.34 6.37 -2.60
CA ALA A 74 16.22 5.45 -2.71
C ALA A 74 15.98 4.64 -1.43
N VAL A 75 14.70 4.32 -1.20
CA VAL A 75 14.29 3.37 -0.16
C VAL A 75 13.67 2.17 -0.87
N ALA A 76 14.21 0.98 -0.64
CA ALA A 76 13.72 -0.26 -1.25
C ALA A 76 13.27 -1.25 -0.17
N VAL A 77 12.05 -1.78 -0.32
CA VAL A 77 11.54 -2.92 0.47
C VAL A 77 11.49 -4.13 -0.44
N ILE A 78 12.20 -5.19 -0.07
CA ILE A 78 12.39 -6.38 -0.90
C ILE A 78 12.09 -7.61 -0.05
N ASP A 79 11.17 -8.44 -0.50
CA ASP A 79 10.81 -9.70 0.14
C ASP A 79 11.03 -10.91 -0.79
N ASN A 80 11.08 -12.10 -0.19
CA ASN A 80 11.15 -13.37 -0.92
C ASN A 80 9.79 -14.09 -0.98
N GLY A 81 8.68 -13.35 -0.97
CA GLY A 81 7.33 -13.89 -0.98
C GLY A 81 6.87 -14.40 -2.34
N SER A 82 5.58 -14.67 -2.44
CA SER A 82 4.91 -15.20 -3.64
C SER A 82 4.91 -14.27 -4.86
N GLY A 83 5.32 -13.01 -4.70
CA GLY A 83 5.30 -12.01 -5.76
C GLY A 83 3.90 -11.67 -6.26
N MET A 84 3.82 -11.12 -7.47
CA MET A 84 2.56 -10.77 -8.13
C MET A 84 2.60 -11.14 -9.61
N THR A 85 1.52 -11.73 -10.10
CA THR A 85 1.23 -11.82 -11.53
C THR A 85 0.92 -10.43 -12.11
N SER A 86 0.94 -10.28 -13.44
CA SER A 86 0.59 -9.03 -14.12
C SER A 86 -0.80 -8.50 -13.70
N LYS A 87 -1.77 -9.41 -13.48
CA LYS A 87 -3.11 -9.02 -13.03
C LYS A 87 -3.11 -8.56 -11.57
N GLN A 88 -2.36 -9.21 -10.69
CA GLN A 88 -2.24 -8.80 -9.29
C GLN A 88 -1.52 -7.46 -9.16
N LEU A 89 -0.48 -7.22 -9.97
CA LEU A 89 0.22 -5.94 -10.03
C LEU A 89 -0.69 -4.81 -10.55
N ASN A 90 -1.49 -5.08 -11.58
CA ASN A 90 -2.51 -4.13 -12.06
C ASN A 90 -3.55 -3.84 -10.97
N ASN A 91 -4.04 -4.86 -10.26
CA ASN A 91 -4.96 -4.69 -9.13
C ASN A 91 -4.33 -3.88 -8.00
N TRP A 92 -3.03 -4.07 -7.71
CA TRP A 92 -2.32 -3.28 -6.71
C TRP A 92 -2.34 -1.79 -7.05
N ALA A 93 -2.27 -1.40 -8.32
CA ALA A 93 -2.30 0.00 -8.74
C ALA A 93 -3.69 0.66 -8.59
N VAL A 94 -4.78 -0.11 -8.53
CA VAL A 94 -6.14 0.44 -8.34
C VAL A 94 -6.33 0.89 -6.89
N TYR A 95 -6.59 2.19 -6.68
CA TYR A 95 -6.81 2.74 -5.34
C TYR A 95 -8.11 2.20 -4.72
N ARG A 96 -8.07 1.86 -3.42
CA ARG A 96 -9.18 1.22 -2.67
C ARG A 96 -9.64 -0.16 -3.17
N LEU A 97 -8.91 -0.79 -4.09
CA LEU A 97 -9.18 -2.19 -4.43
C LEU A 97 -8.58 -3.10 -3.34
N SER A 98 -9.47 -3.64 -2.50
CA SER A 98 -9.09 -4.45 -1.33
C SER A 98 -9.23 -5.96 -1.59
N LYS A 99 -8.86 -6.75 -0.57
CA LYS A 99 -9.09 -8.20 -0.55
C LYS A 99 -10.56 -8.60 -0.62
N PHE A 100 -11.48 -7.70 -0.26
CA PHE A 100 -12.93 -7.95 -0.29
C PHE A 100 -13.55 -7.71 -1.67
N THR A 101 -12.94 -6.84 -2.48
CA THR A 101 -13.44 -6.47 -3.80
C THR A 101 -12.70 -7.20 -4.93
N ARG A 102 -11.50 -7.71 -4.69
CA ARG A 102 -10.77 -8.57 -5.64
C ARG A 102 -11.17 -10.03 -5.46
N GLN A 103 -11.21 -10.78 -6.55
CA GLN A 103 -11.52 -12.22 -6.50
C GLN A 103 -10.37 -13.02 -5.86
N GLY A 104 -10.72 -14.12 -5.18
CA GLY A 104 -9.74 -15.12 -4.71
C GLY A 104 -9.18 -14.92 -3.30
N TYR A 105 -9.82 -14.12 -2.44
CA TYR A 105 -9.42 -14.03 -1.03
C TYR A 105 -9.89 -15.25 -0.22
N VAL A 106 -8.95 -15.84 0.52
CA VAL A 106 -9.22 -16.91 1.49
C VAL A 106 -8.94 -16.36 2.89
N ARG A 107 -9.95 -16.38 3.76
CA ARG A 107 -9.82 -15.91 5.14
C ARG A 107 -8.98 -16.90 5.96
N PRO A 108 -7.96 -16.44 6.70
CA PRO A 108 -7.19 -17.33 7.57
C PRO A 108 -8.03 -17.80 8.76
N LEU A 109 -7.66 -18.96 9.30
CA LEU A 109 -8.22 -19.48 10.54
C LEU A 109 -7.78 -18.62 11.76
N PRO A 110 -8.54 -18.65 12.86
CA PRO A 110 -8.09 -18.08 14.12
C PRO A 110 -6.77 -18.74 14.58
N VAL A 111 -5.81 -17.91 14.98
CA VAL A 111 -4.52 -18.34 15.56
C VAL A 111 -4.23 -17.51 16.81
N PRO A 112 -3.41 -18.00 17.75
CA PRO A 112 -3.05 -17.24 18.94
C PRO A 112 -2.54 -15.84 18.59
N ARG A 113 -3.01 -14.83 19.32
CA ARG A 113 -2.70 -13.40 19.10
C ARG A 113 -3.07 -12.87 17.70
N SER A 114 -3.85 -13.61 16.92
CA SER A 114 -4.19 -13.28 15.53
C SER A 114 -2.96 -13.08 14.61
N LEU A 115 -1.83 -13.72 14.93
CA LEU A 115 -0.59 -13.67 14.15
C LEU A 115 -0.69 -14.48 12.84
N ASN A 116 -1.60 -14.09 11.96
CA ASN A 116 -1.95 -14.81 10.73
C ASN A 116 -1.32 -14.21 9.46
N SER A 117 -0.57 -13.11 9.57
CA SER A 117 -0.02 -12.35 8.42
C SER A 117 -1.08 -11.78 7.46
N ASP A 118 -2.36 -11.80 7.83
CA ASP A 118 -3.47 -11.22 7.05
C ASP A 118 -3.84 -9.84 7.59
N ILE A 119 -2.92 -8.89 7.40
CA ILE A 119 -2.99 -7.55 7.98
C ILE A 119 -3.75 -6.58 7.06
N SER A 120 -3.66 -6.79 5.74
CA SER A 120 -4.29 -5.91 4.75
C SER A 120 -5.81 -5.82 4.89
N TYR A 121 -6.37 -4.62 4.73
CA TYR A 121 -7.83 -4.41 4.76
C TYR A 121 -8.32 -3.43 3.69
N PHE A 122 -7.71 -2.25 3.58
CA PHE A 122 -8.28 -1.13 2.83
C PHE A 122 -7.89 -1.03 1.35
N GLY A 123 -6.81 -1.69 0.93
CA GLY A 123 -6.30 -1.59 -0.45
C GLY A 123 -5.67 -0.23 -0.77
N VAL A 124 -5.18 0.52 0.23
CA VAL A 124 -4.54 1.83 0.05
C VAL A 124 -3.17 1.96 0.69
N GLY A 125 -2.90 1.25 1.81
CA GLY A 125 -1.73 1.48 2.66
C GLY A 125 -0.39 1.48 1.94
N GLY A 126 -0.14 0.49 1.06
CA GLY A 126 1.09 0.47 0.26
C GLY A 126 1.28 1.68 -0.66
N LYS A 127 0.20 2.27 -1.19
CA LYS A 127 0.29 3.51 -1.99
C LYS A 127 0.56 4.73 -1.11
N GLN A 128 -0.12 4.81 0.04
CA GLN A 128 0.10 5.89 1.01
C GLN A 128 1.56 5.91 1.48
N ALA A 129 2.11 4.74 1.80
CA ALA A 129 3.50 4.60 2.21
C ALA A 129 4.49 5.12 1.17
N VAL A 130 4.40 4.66 -0.10
CA VAL A 130 5.38 5.06 -1.12
C VAL A 130 5.29 6.55 -1.48
N PHE A 131 4.08 7.11 -1.53
CA PHE A 131 3.87 8.54 -1.83
C PHE A 131 4.10 9.45 -0.61
N PHE A 132 4.10 8.92 0.61
CA PHE A 132 4.57 9.63 1.79
C PHE A 132 6.09 9.70 1.85
N VAL A 133 6.77 8.59 1.57
CA VAL A 133 8.24 8.51 1.64
C VAL A 133 8.91 9.33 0.54
N GLY A 134 8.32 9.39 -0.66
CA GLY A 134 8.91 10.16 -1.74
C GLY A 134 8.03 10.29 -2.97
N GLN A 135 8.67 10.75 -4.05
CA GLN A 135 8.07 10.93 -5.36
C GLN A 135 9.00 10.30 -6.41
N SER A 136 8.41 9.80 -7.49
CA SER A 136 9.15 9.25 -8.63
C SER A 136 8.66 9.95 -9.89
N ALA A 137 9.59 10.50 -10.67
CA ALA A 137 9.35 11.28 -11.88
C ALA A 137 10.22 10.75 -13.02
#